data_AF-A0A356A3S0-F1
#
_entry.id   AF-A0A356A3S0-F1
#
_cell.length_a   1.000
_cell.length_b   1.000
_cell.length_c   1.000
_cell.angle_alpha   90.00
_cell.angle_beta   90.00
_cell.angle_gamma   90.00
#
_symmetry.space_group_name_H-M   'P 1'
#
loop_
_entity.id
_entity.type
_entity.pdbx_description
1 polymer ?
#
loop_
_entity_poly.entity_id
_entity_poly.type
_entity_poly.pdbx_seq_one_letter_code
_entity_poly.pdbx_strand_id
1 'polypeptide(L)'
;MRALFLDIDGVIQFDQNRFDHSVDEVWELCRKYTDTFGDFDYVKWAVREQSNPFWTIAAVTWDWHKEALVELKRVLDTTGAKIVLSSSWREFGEKAMRALFKIHGLDRYYIDNTLLNPHFLSHDEENWKKEHRWDTALCTLHKTVAHTRNYSWVDERSFLIREYLDRHPEITGYAAVDDLYLTNFLEGHFVHVRKLKPENADELIAAIEKDGGPFPLPDDIRAMPELAVIREHLNSENSVKSPA
;
A
#
# COMPACT_ATOMS: atom_id res chain seq x y z
N MET A 1 -10.18 13.85 7.95
CA MET A 1 -10.46 12.46 7.56
C MET A 1 -9.50 11.53 8.28
N ARG A 2 -9.75 10.21 8.25
CA ARG A 2 -8.89 9.22 8.89
C ARG A 2 -8.33 8.23 7.88
N ALA A 3 -7.10 7.79 8.09
CA ALA A 3 -6.39 6.90 7.17
C ALA A 3 -5.82 5.67 7.88
N LEU A 4 -5.91 4.52 7.23
CA LEU A 4 -5.17 3.31 7.56
C LEU A 4 -4.17 3.05 6.44
N PHE A 5 -2.88 3.11 6.75
CA PHE A 5 -1.81 2.68 5.86
C PHE A 5 -1.66 1.17 5.99
N LEU A 6 -2.03 0.47 4.92
CA LEU A 6 -2.17 -0.99 4.92
C LEU A 6 -1.04 -1.63 4.12
N ASP A 7 -0.25 -2.49 4.76
CA ASP A 7 0.41 -3.59 4.05
C ASP A 7 -0.51 -4.81 3.90
N ILE A 8 -0.25 -5.64 2.89
CA ILE A 8 -1.05 -6.84 2.60
C ILE A 8 -0.31 -8.09 3.07
N ASP A 9 0.95 -8.24 2.65
CA ASP A 9 1.78 -9.37 3.02
C ASP A 9 2.03 -9.35 4.54
N GLY A 10 1.89 -10.51 5.18
CA GLY A 10 2.01 -10.68 6.63
C GLY A 10 0.92 -9.98 7.48
N VAL A 11 0.07 -9.14 6.90
CA VAL A 11 -1.06 -8.49 7.61
C VAL A 11 -2.36 -9.25 7.37
N ILE A 12 -2.82 -9.31 6.11
CA ILE A 12 -4.00 -10.08 5.71
C ILE A 12 -3.63 -11.30 4.89
N GLN A 13 -2.48 -11.30 4.23
CA GLN A 13 -1.93 -12.42 3.47
C GLN A 13 -0.73 -13.03 4.18
N PHE A 14 -0.94 -14.11 4.94
CA PHE A 14 0.13 -14.77 5.68
C PHE A 14 0.56 -16.12 5.07
N ASP A 15 -0.36 -16.84 4.42
CA ASP A 15 -0.07 -18.15 3.83
C ASP A 15 0.03 -18.06 2.30
N GLN A 16 0.41 -19.17 1.65
CA GLN A 16 0.50 -19.30 0.19
C GLN A 16 -0.28 -20.52 -0.31
N ASN A 17 -1.49 -20.71 0.21
CA ASN A 17 -2.42 -21.79 -0.14
C ASN A 17 -2.80 -21.76 -1.62
N ARG A 18 -2.67 -20.61 -2.31
CA ARG A 18 -2.92 -20.48 -3.74
C ARG A 18 -2.22 -21.52 -4.61
N PHE A 19 -1.07 -22.04 -4.16
CA PHE A 19 -0.29 -23.02 -4.91
C PHE A 19 -0.76 -24.46 -4.73
N ASP A 20 -1.70 -24.72 -3.81
CA ASP A 20 -2.34 -26.02 -3.63
C ASP A 20 -3.51 -26.23 -4.62
N HIS A 21 -3.85 -25.19 -5.37
CA HIS A 21 -4.96 -25.20 -6.33
C HIS A 21 -4.46 -25.35 -7.77
N SER A 22 -5.32 -25.97 -8.60
CA SER A 22 -5.07 -26.17 -10.02
C SER A 22 -5.21 -24.88 -10.82
N VAL A 23 -4.56 -24.85 -11.99
CA VAL A 23 -4.69 -23.76 -12.97
C VAL A 23 -6.15 -23.55 -13.40
N ASP A 24 -6.91 -24.63 -13.53
CA ASP A 24 -8.33 -24.56 -13.92
C ASP A 24 -9.17 -23.84 -12.86
N GLU A 25 -8.94 -24.12 -11.57
CA GLU A 25 -9.62 -23.43 -10.47
C GLU A 25 -9.32 -21.92 -10.48
N VAL A 26 -8.08 -21.51 -10.76
CA VAL A 26 -7.74 -20.08 -10.85
C VAL A 26 -8.43 -19.42 -12.05
N TRP A 27 -8.51 -20.10 -13.20
CA TRP A 27 -9.27 -19.59 -14.34
C TRP A 27 -10.76 -19.48 -14.06
N GLU A 28 -11.33 -20.39 -13.27
CA GLU A 28 -12.72 -20.28 -12.80
C GLU A 28 -12.90 -19.04 -11.92
N LEU A 29 -11.94 -18.71 -11.04
CA LEU A 29 -11.97 -17.45 -10.29
C LEU A 29 -11.95 -16.23 -11.21
N CYS A 30 -11.06 -16.20 -12.20
CA CYS A 30 -10.96 -15.10 -13.15
C CYS A 30 -12.30 -14.86 -13.87
N ARG A 31 -12.92 -15.93 -14.40
CA ARG A 31 -14.24 -15.85 -15.05
C ARG A 31 -15.31 -15.40 -14.08
N LYS A 32 -15.39 -16.05 -12.91
CA LYS A 32 -16.35 -15.73 -11.85
C LYS A 32 -16.32 -14.24 -11.48
N TYR A 33 -15.14 -13.67 -11.23
CA TYR A 33 -15.04 -12.27 -10.82
C TYR A 33 -15.31 -11.30 -11.97
N THR A 34 -14.93 -11.66 -13.20
CA THR A 34 -15.29 -10.89 -14.40
C THR A 34 -16.81 -10.81 -14.56
N ASP A 35 -17.49 -11.96 -14.49
CA ASP A 35 -18.95 -12.04 -14.62
C ASP A 35 -19.68 -11.37 -13.45
N THR A 36 -19.14 -11.49 -12.23
CA THR A 36 -19.78 -10.96 -11.00
C THR A 36 -19.71 -9.43 -10.95
N PHE A 37 -18.58 -8.81 -11.33
CA PHE A 37 -18.36 -7.37 -11.14
C PHE A 37 -18.52 -6.53 -12.40
N GLY A 38 -18.17 -7.06 -13.57
CA GLY A 38 -18.39 -6.43 -14.88
C GLY A 38 -17.60 -5.15 -15.19
N ASP A 39 -16.92 -4.53 -14.22
CA ASP A 39 -16.15 -3.29 -14.37
C ASP A 39 -14.63 -3.50 -14.47
N PHE A 40 -14.18 -4.75 -14.30
CA PHE A 40 -12.80 -5.18 -14.47
C PHE A 40 -12.77 -6.59 -15.07
N ASP A 41 -11.98 -6.77 -16.14
CA ASP A 41 -11.81 -8.05 -16.82
C ASP A 41 -10.60 -8.79 -16.24
N TYR A 42 -10.87 -9.68 -15.28
CA TYR A 42 -9.83 -10.46 -14.59
C TYR A 42 -9.21 -11.51 -15.50
N VAL A 43 -9.96 -12.01 -16.49
CA VAL A 43 -9.44 -12.97 -17.47
C VAL A 43 -8.39 -12.30 -18.35
N LYS A 44 -8.71 -11.11 -18.87
CA LYS A 44 -7.76 -10.32 -19.67
C LYS A 44 -6.56 -9.88 -18.84
N TRP A 45 -6.79 -9.42 -17.60
CA TRP A 45 -5.71 -8.96 -16.73
C TRP A 45 -4.76 -10.09 -16.29
N ALA A 46 -5.27 -11.32 -16.13
CA ALA A 46 -4.43 -12.49 -15.87
C ALA A 46 -3.45 -12.75 -17.03
N VAL A 47 -3.78 -12.37 -18.27
CA VAL A 47 -3.01 -12.52 -19.52
C VAL A 47 -2.76 -13.98 -19.92
N ARG A 48 -2.09 -14.75 -19.05
CA ARG A 48 -1.73 -16.15 -19.25
C ARG A 48 -1.54 -16.85 -17.91
N GLU A 49 -1.54 -18.18 -17.96
CA GLU A 49 -1.23 -19.03 -16.83
C GLU A 49 0.12 -18.67 -16.21
N GLN A 50 0.18 -18.78 -14.88
CA GLN A 50 1.38 -18.53 -14.09
C GLN A 50 1.97 -17.11 -14.19
N SER A 51 1.25 -16.15 -14.80
CA SER A 51 1.62 -14.75 -14.71
C SER A 51 1.50 -14.24 -13.28
N ASN A 52 2.11 -13.08 -12.99
CA ASN A 52 1.94 -12.46 -11.68
C ASN A 52 0.45 -12.15 -11.40
N PRO A 53 -0.29 -11.40 -12.26
CA PRO A 53 -1.73 -11.19 -12.08
C PRO A 53 -2.58 -12.45 -11.87
N PHE A 54 -2.25 -13.55 -12.57
CA PHE A 54 -2.94 -14.82 -12.43
C PHE A 54 -2.84 -15.36 -11.00
N TRP A 55 -1.62 -15.41 -10.44
CA TRP A 55 -1.41 -15.83 -9.06
C TRP A 55 -1.90 -14.80 -8.04
N THR A 56 -1.93 -13.51 -8.39
CA THR A 56 -2.50 -12.46 -7.53
C THR A 56 -3.98 -12.68 -7.29
N ILE A 57 -4.76 -13.04 -8.32
CA ILE A 57 -6.19 -13.34 -8.17
C ILE A 57 -6.38 -14.52 -7.20
N ALA A 58 -5.59 -15.58 -7.38
CA ALA A 58 -5.62 -16.75 -6.49
C ALA A 58 -5.25 -16.39 -5.05
N ALA A 59 -4.22 -15.56 -4.86
CA ALA A 59 -3.78 -15.08 -3.55
C ALA A 59 -4.89 -14.31 -2.82
N VAL A 60 -5.56 -13.38 -3.51
CA VAL A 60 -6.68 -12.63 -2.93
C VAL A 60 -7.81 -13.55 -2.49
N THR A 61 -8.07 -14.64 -3.21
CA THR A 61 -9.16 -15.56 -2.88
C THR A 61 -8.82 -16.52 -1.75
N TRP A 62 -7.59 -17.06 -1.72
CA TRP A 62 -7.24 -18.20 -0.86
C TRP A 62 -6.20 -17.90 0.21
N ASP A 63 -5.40 -16.84 0.04
CA ASP A 63 -4.32 -16.49 0.97
C ASP A 63 -4.69 -15.33 1.88
N TRP A 64 -5.68 -14.52 1.50
CA TRP A 64 -6.22 -13.47 2.35
C TRP A 64 -7.10 -14.08 3.45
N HIS A 65 -6.60 -13.99 4.69
CA HIS A 65 -7.19 -14.62 5.86
C HIS A 65 -8.53 -14.03 6.22
N LYS A 66 -9.56 -14.89 6.31
CA LYS A 66 -10.92 -14.47 6.64
C LYS A 66 -11.02 -13.76 7.98
N GLU A 67 -10.31 -14.24 9.00
CA GLU A 67 -10.33 -13.62 10.32
C GLU A 67 -9.65 -12.23 10.28
N ALA A 68 -8.52 -12.12 9.59
CA ALA A 68 -7.83 -10.84 9.41
C ALA A 68 -8.69 -9.84 8.63
N LEU A 69 -9.44 -10.29 7.62
CA LEU A 69 -10.38 -9.45 6.86
C LEU A 69 -11.57 -8.98 7.71
N VAL A 70 -12.05 -9.81 8.64
CA VAL A 70 -13.09 -9.40 9.60
C VAL A 70 -12.56 -8.28 10.50
N GLU A 71 -11.35 -8.43 11.04
CA GLU A 71 -10.74 -7.42 11.88
C GLU A 71 -10.41 -6.14 11.11
N LEU A 72 -9.91 -6.25 9.87
CA LEU A 72 -9.66 -5.08 9.01
C LEU A 72 -10.95 -4.30 8.76
N LYS A 73 -12.04 -4.99 8.42
CA LYS A 73 -13.36 -4.35 8.24
C LYS A 73 -13.86 -3.72 9.53
N ARG A 74 -13.67 -4.38 10.68
CA ARG A 74 -14.00 -3.81 12.00
C ARG A 74 -13.28 -2.49 12.23
N VAL A 75 -11.96 -2.43 12.01
CA VAL A 75 -11.17 -1.18 12.14
C VAL A 75 -11.75 -0.09 11.24
N LEU A 76 -12.00 -0.39 9.97
CA LEU A 76 -12.48 0.58 8.97
C LEU A 76 -13.91 1.08 9.28
N ASP A 77 -14.82 0.19 9.66
CA ASP A 77 -16.21 0.53 10.00
C ASP A 77 -16.31 1.31 11.31
N THR A 78 -15.54 0.93 12.33
CA THR A 78 -15.54 1.62 13.63
C THR A 78 -14.99 3.03 13.52
N THR A 79 -13.88 3.20 12.79
CA THR A 79 -13.16 4.48 12.77
C THR A 79 -13.59 5.42 11.64
N GLY A 80 -14.25 4.87 10.61
CA GLY A 80 -14.51 5.56 9.34
C GLY A 80 -13.24 5.81 8.52
N ALA A 81 -12.13 5.14 8.84
CA ALA A 81 -10.87 5.31 8.13
C ALA A 81 -10.95 4.81 6.68
N LYS A 82 -10.10 5.39 5.84
CA LYS A 82 -9.89 5.00 4.45
C LYS A 82 -8.54 4.32 4.30
N ILE A 83 -8.45 3.34 3.40
CA ILE A 83 -7.22 2.61 3.10
C ILE A 83 -6.37 3.45 2.16
N VAL A 84 -5.15 3.74 2.60
CA VAL A 84 -4.02 4.12 1.74
C VAL A 84 -3.08 2.93 1.67
N LEU A 85 -2.84 2.38 0.49
CA LEU A 85 -2.03 1.17 0.37
C LEU A 85 -0.54 1.51 0.50
N SER A 86 0.14 0.92 1.48
CA SER A 86 1.59 1.01 1.70
C SER A 86 2.33 -0.28 1.37
N SER A 87 1.71 -1.17 0.59
CA SER A 87 2.24 -2.48 0.18
C SER A 87 2.90 -2.47 -1.20
N SER A 88 3.81 -3.40 -1.49
CA SER A 88 4.36 -3.63 -2.85
C SER A 88 3.26 -3.92 -3.88
N TRP A 89 2.11 -4.43 -3.44
CA TRP A 89 0.92 -4.64 -4.26
C TRP A 89 0.45 -3.38 -5.02
N ARG A 90 0.84 -2.18 -4.58
CA ARG A 90 0.60 -0.93 -5.31
C ARG A 90 1.20 -0.93 -6.73
N GLU A 91 2.17 -1.79 -7.02
CA GLU A 91 2.74 -2.01 -8.35
C GLU A 91 1.71 -2.45 -9.40
N PHE A 92 0.62 -3.10 -9.00
CA PHE A 92 -0.47 -3.45 -9.92
C PHE A 92 -1.28 -2.22 -10.39
N GLY A 93 -1.10 -1.08 -9.74
CA GLY A 93 -1.82 0.16 -10.02
C GLY A 93 -3.21 0.22 -9.41
N GLU A 94 -3.74 1.43 -9.29
CA GLU A 94 -4.98 1.72 -8.55
C GLU A 94 -6.19 0.93 -9.09
N LYS A 95 -6.34 0.86 -10.42
CA LYS A 95 -7.47 0.16 -11.05
C LYS A 95 -7.51 -1.33 -10.69
N ALA A 96 -6.37 -2.01 -10.77
CA ALA A 96 -6.28 -3.43 -10.44
C ALA A 96 -6.46 -3.64 -8.94
N MET A 97 -5.79 -2.86 -8.09
CA MET A 97 -5.94 -2.98 -6.64
C MET A 97 -7.37 -2.72 -6.16
N ARG A 98 -8.06 -1.74 -6.75
CA ARG A 98 -9.49 -1.49 -6.46
C ARG A 98 -10.34 -2.72 -6.82
N ALA A 99 -10.09 -3.34 -7.96
CA ALA A 99 -10.78 -4.56 -8.38
C ALA A 99 -10.50 -5.73 -7.42
N LEU A 100 -9.25 -5.95 -7.03
CA LEU A 100 -8.86 -6.98 -6.06
C LEU A 100 -9.51 -6.76 -4.68
N PHE A 101 -9.51 -5.53 -4.16
CA PHE A 101 -10.20 -5.21 -2.92
C PHE A 101 -11.72 -5.44 -3.00
N LYS A 102 -12.33 -5.25 -4.17
CA LYS A 102 -13.77 -5.46 -4.41
C LYS A 102 -14.20 -6.91 -4.18
N ILE A 103 -13.32 -7.88 -4.42
CA ILE A 103 -13.57 -9.32 -4.13
C ILE A 103 -14.01 -9.52 -2.67
N HIS A 104 -13.49 -8.69 -1.76
CA HIS A 104 -13.82 -8.71 -0.33
C HIS A 104 -14.66 -7.50 0.12
N GLY A 105 -15.14 -6.66 -0.80
CA GLY A 105 -15.91 -5.44 -0.51
C GLY A 105 -15.10 -4.34 0.19
N LEU A 106 -13.78 -4.31 0.00
CA LEU A 106 -12.87 -3.32 0.57
C LEU A 106 -12.66 -2.09 -0.35
N ASP A 107 -13.09 -2.17 -1.60
CA ASP A 107 -12.94 -1.12 -2.62
C ASP A 107 -13.54 0.23 -2.20
N ARG A 108 -14.61 0.21 -1.39
CA ARG A 108 -15.27 1.40 -0.81
C ARG A 108 -14.43 2.16 0.23
N TYR A 109 -13.40 1.53 0.79
CA TYR A 109 -12.49 2.16 1.73
C TYR A 109 -11.19 2.61 1.07
N TYR A 110 -10.82 2.00 -0.06
CA TYR A 110 -9.57 2.29 -0.77
C TYR A 110 -9.63 3.63 -1.51
N ILE A 111 -8.70 4.53 -1.17
CA ILE A 111 -8.66 5.89 -1.72
C ILE A 111 -7.39 6.21 -2.50
N ASP A 112 -6.24 5.62 -2.14
CA ASP A 112 -4.96 5.98 -2.74
C ASP A 112 -3.85 4.99 -2.37
N ASN A 113 -2.64 5.21 -2.90
CA ASN A 113 -1.40 4.53 -2.56
C ASN A 113 -0.37 5.50 -2.00
N THR A 114 0.55 5.01 -1.16
CA THR A 114 1.82 5.71 -0.96
C THR A 114 2.62 5.75 -2.26
N LEU A 115 3.54 6.70 -2.39
CA LEU A 115 4.39 6.81 -3.58
C LEU A 115 5.10 5.48 -3.91
N LEU A 116 5.19 5.19 -5.20
CA LEU A 116 5.98 4.14 -5.79
C LEU A 116 6.89 4.79 -6.83
N ASN A 117 8.09 4.25 -7.02
CA ASN A 117 8.95 4.71 -8.10
C ASN A 117 8.22 4.53 -9.45
N PRO A 118 7.92 5.60 -10.19
CA PRO A 118 7.13 5.51 -11.43
C PRO A 118 7.88 4.82 -12.58
N HIS A 119 9.17 4.54 -12.42
CA HIS A 119 10.03 3.97 -13.45
C HIS A 119 10.43 2.50 -13.18
N PHE A 120 9.97 1.89 -12.08
CA PHE A 120 10.37 0.57 -11.55
C PHE A 120 10.26 -0.62 -12.53
N LEU A 121 9.60 -0.46 -13.69
CA LEU A 121 9.40 -1.54 -14.68
C LEU A 121 9.81 -1.12 -16.10
N SER A 122 10.52 -0.01 -16.26
CA SER A 122 10.91 0.43 -17.58
C SER A 122 12.15 -0.31 -18.10
N HIS A 123 12.16 -0.54 -19.41
CA HIS A 123 13.20 -1.31 -20.09
C HIS A 123 14.10 -0.43 -20.97
N ASP A 124 13.96 0.90 -20.91
CA ASP A 124 14.83 1.83 -21.62
C ASP A 124 15.83 2.55 -20.70
N GLU A 125 16.97 2.94 -21.29
CA GLU A 125 18.09 3.54 -20.56
C GLU A 125 17.71 4.87 -19.89
N GLU A 126 16.78 5.64 -20.48
CA GLU A 126 16.37 6.93 -19.95
C GLU A 126 15.57 6.76 -18.65
N ASN A 127 14.63 5.82 -18.64
CA ASN A 127 13.83 5.53 -17.47
C ASN A 127 14.65 4.85 -16.37
N TRP A 128 15.63 4.02 -16.69
CA TRP A 128 16.55 3.48 -15.68
C TRP A 128 17.31 4.60 -14.95
N LYS A 129 17.74 5.65 -15.66
CA LYS A 129 18.37 6.83 -15.03
C LYS A 129 17.39 7.56 -14.12
N LYS A 130 16.12 7.67 -14.49
CA LYS A 130 15.08 8.30 -13.66
C LYS A 130 14.74 7.46 -12.44
N GLU A 131 14.61 6.15 -12.61
CA GLU A 131 14.43 5.17 -11.53
C GLU A 131 15.56 5.30 -10.51
N HIS A 132 16.81 5.19 -10.98
CA HIS A 132 17.99 5.28 -10.12
C HIS A 132 18.09 6.63 -9.39
N ARG A 133 17.73 7.74 -10.06
CA ARG A 133 17.68 9.07 -9.45
C ARG A 133 16.64 9.14 -8.33
N TRP A 134 15.45 8.58 -8.56
CA TRP A 134 14.38 8.53 -7.57
C TRP A 134 14.79 7.67 -6.36
N ASP A 135 15.31 6.47 -6.59
CA ASP A 135 15.76 5.56 -5.52
C ASP A 135 16.90 6.19 -4.70
N THR A 136 17.85 6.86 -5.38
CA THR A 136 18.96 7.55 -4.69
C THR A 136 18.44 8.70 -3.83
N ALA A 137 17.44 9.45 -4.30
CA ALA A 137 16.81 10.52 -3.54
C ALA A 137 16.07 9.98 -2.31
N LEU A 138 15.24 8.93 -2.48
CA LEU A 138 14.55 8.28 -1.36
C LEU A 138 15.54 7.72 -0.34
N CYS A 139 16.62 7.07 -0.81
CA CYS A 139 17.66 6.52 0.02
C CYS A 139 18.37 7.60 0.86
N THR A 140 18.68 8.74 0.23
CA THR A 140 19.27 9.89 0.91
C THR A 140 18.31 10.48 1.94
N LEU A 141 17.02 10.58 1.65
CA LEU A 141 16.00 11.11 2.56
C LEU A 141 15.88 10.26 3.82
N HIS A 142 15.58 8.96 3.69
CA HIS A 142 15.34 8.13 4.87
C HIS A 142 16.61 7.98 5.73
N LYS A 143 17.81 7.95 5.12
CA LYS A 143 19.09 7.92 5.86
C LYS A 143 19.35 9.23 6.60
N THR A 144 19.06 10.36 5.97
CA THR A 144 19.18 11.68 6.61
C THR A 144 18.22 11.78 7.79
N VAL A 145 16.95 11.38 7.62
CA VAL A 145 15.96 11.34 8.71
C VAL A 145 16.45 10.44 9.85
N ALA A 146 16.95 9.23 9.53
CA ALA A 146 17.47 8.32 10.54
C ALA A 146 18.60 8.99 11.36
N HIS A 147 19.53 9.65 10.67
CA HIS A 147 20.66 10.33 11.30
C HIS A 147 20.22 11.53 12.16
N THR A 148 19.41 12.45 11.61
CA THR A 148 19.04 13.69 12.30
C THR A 148 18.08 13.48 13.46
N ARG A 149 17.33 12.38 13.46
CA ARG A 149 16.42 11.98 14.55
C ARG A 149 17.03 10.95 15.49
N ASN A 150 18.29 10.58 15.28
CA ASN A 150 18.99 9.57 16.08
C ASN A 150 18.25 8.23 16.13
N TYR A 151 17.64 7.83 15.01
CA TYR A 151 17.11 6.50 14.82
C TYR A 151 18.22 5.56 14.35
N SER A 152 18.17 4.30 14.79
CA SER A 152 19.11 3.27 14.31
C SER A 152 18.94 2.98 12.81
N TRP A 153 17.72 3.14 12.29
CA TRP A 153 17.36 3.02 10.88
C TRP A 153 15.97 3.63 10.65
N VAL A 154 15.59 3.92 9.40
CA VAL A 154 14.22 4.32 9.03
C VAL A 154 13.85 3.54 7.78
N ASP A 155 12.70 2.85 7.80
CA ASP A 155 12.21 2.13 6.63
C ASP A 155 11.78 3.11 5.54
N GLU A 156 12.00 2.73 4.28
CA GLU A 156 11.48 3.48 3.14
C GLU A 156 9.97 3.66 3.23
N ARG A 157 9.24 2.62 3.64
CA ARG A 157 7.79 2.63 3.82
C ARG A 157 7.35 3.61 4.92
N SER A 158 8.07 3.68 6.03
CA SER A 158 7.83 4.68 7.09
C SER A 158 7.94 6.10 6.52
N PHE A 159 8.98 6.34 5.71
CA PHE A 159 9.16 7.63 5.07
C PHE A 159 8.03 7.94 4.07
N LEU A 160 7.67 6.99 3.20
CA LEU A 160 6.62 7.18 2.19
C LEU A 160 5.23 7.41 2.81
N ILE A 161 4.94 6.81 3.97
CA ILE A 161 3.72 7.10 4.74
C ILE A 161 3.74 8.56 5.23
N ARG A 162 4.87 9.02 5.78
CA ARG A 162 5.02 10.40 6.26
C ARG A 162 5.01 11.42 5.12
N GLU A 163 5.58 11.08 3.98
CA GLU A 163 5.50 11.84 2.74
C GLU A 163 4.03 12.04 2.31
N TYR A 164 3.24 10.96 2.33
CA TYR A 164 1.83 11.02 1.99
C TYR A 164 1.07 11.95 2.95
N LEU A 165 1.26 11.76 4.27
CA LEU A 165 0.60 12.59 5.28
C LEU A 165 0.91 14.09 5.13
N ASP A 166 2.12 14.46 4.70
CA ASP A 166 2.51 15.84 4.45
C ASP A 166 1.74 16.49 3.29
N ARG A 167 1.38 15.71 2.26
CA ARG A 167 0.56 16.19 1.13
C ARG A 167 -0.93 16.20 1.41
N HIS A 168 -1.36 15.52 2.47
CA HIS A 168 -2.77 15.30 2.82
C HIS A 168 -3.10 15.89 4.19
N PRO A 169 -3.06 17.23 4.36
CA PRO A 169 -3.32 17.90 5.63
C PRO A 169 -4.76 17.70 6.14
N GLU A 170 -5.68 17.23 5.29
CA GLU A 170 -7.02 16.81 5.68
C GLU A 170 -7.03 15.56 6.58
N ILE A 171 -5.94 14.78 6.65
CA ILE A 171 -5.82 13.61 7.54
C ILE A 171 -5.48 14.07 8.96
N THR A 172 -6.40 13.83 9.89
CA THR A 172 -6.27 14.26 11.30
C THR A 172 -5.98 13.12 12.26
N GLY A 173 -6.24 11.88 11.85
CA GLY A 173 -5.94 10.65 12.59
C GLY A 173 -5.53 9.53 11.63
N TYR A 174 -4.54 8.74 12.01
CA TYR A 174 -4.06 7.63 11.19
C TYR A 174 -3.47 6.50 12.01
N ALA A 175 -3.36 5.33 11.38
CA ALA A 175 -2.45 4.29 11.81
C ALA A 175 -1.83 3.60 10.60
N ALA A 176 -0.70 2.94 10.81
CA ALA A 176 -0.04 2.06 9.86
C ALA A 176 0.01 0.64 10.43
N VAL A 177 -0.27 -0.36 9.60
CA VAL A 177 -0.17 -1.78 9.94
C VAL A 177 0.70 -2.49 8.93
N ASP A 178 1.66 -3.25 9.43
CA ASP A 178 2.71 -3.85 8.60
C ASP A 178 3.32 -5.06 9.30
N ASP A 179 3.92 -5.97 8.52
CA ASP A 179 4.68 -7.10 9.04
C ASP A 179 6.19 -6.83 9.15
N LEU A 180 6.66 -5.73 8.57
CA LEU A 180 7.96 -5.11 8.82
C LEU A 180 7.87 -4.17 10.02
N TYR A 181 8.98 -3.97 10.73
CA TYR A 181 9.01 -3.15 11.93
C TYR A 181 9.19 -1.65 11.61
N LEU A 182 8.12 -0.95 11.24
CA LEU A 182 8.16 0.44 10.73
C LEU A 182 8.19 1.56 11.80
N THR A 183 8.47 1.25 13.06
CA THR A 183 8.20 2.15 14.20
C THR A 183 8.86 3.54 14.09
N ASN A 184 10.10 3.62 13.60
CA ASN A 184 10.82 4.89 13.54
C ASN A 184 10.13 5.82 12.54
N PHE A 185 9.85 7.05 12.98
CA PHE A 185 9.12 8.08 12.23
C PHE A 185 7.59 7.89 12.17
N LEU A 186 7.04 6.86 12.83
CA LEU A 186 5.60 6.58 12.96
C LEU A 186 5.18 6.36 14.42
N GLU A 187 5.89 6.97 15.38
CA GLU A 187 5.73 6.70 16.80
C GLU A 187 4.29 6.91 17.28
N GLY A 188 3.74 5.90 17.95
CA GLY A 188 2.37 5.93 18.49
C GLY A 188 1.24 5.75 17.47
N HIS A 189 1.59 5.57 16.18
CA HIS A 189 0.68 5.35 15.06
C HIS A 189 0.98 4.08 14.26
N PHE A 190 1.92 3.24 14.70
CA PHE A 190 2.29 2.01 14.02
C PHE A 190 1.95 0.77 14.86
N VAL A 191 1.38 -0.25 14.22
CA VAL A 191 1.08 -1.57 14.81
C VAL A 191 1.76 -2.65 13.98
N HIS A 192 2.76 -3.31 14.57
CA HIS A 192 3.50 -4.40 13.95
C HIS A 192 2.77 -5.73 14.13
N VAL A 193 2.53 -6.48 13.05
CA VAL A 193 1.80 -7.75 13.09
C VAL A 193 2.50 -8.84 12.29
N ARG A 194 2.09 -10.09 12.45
CA ARG A 194 2.39 -11.19 11.49
C ARG A 194 1.12 -11.90 11.00
N LYS A 195 -0.02 -11.30 11.31
CA LYS A 195 -1.40 -11.55 10.88
C LYS A 195 -2.25 -10.61 11.72
N LEU A 196 -3.17 -9.87 11.11
CA LEU A 196 -4.06 -8.99 11.86
C LEU A 196 -5.00 -9.82 12.74
N LYS A 197 -5.01 -9.50 14.04
CA LYS A 197 -5.80 -10.16 15.09
C LYS A 197 -6.62 -9.13 15.88
N PRO A 198 -7.61 -9.58 16.68
CA PRO A 198 -8.46 -8.67 17.45
C PRO A 198 -7.67 -7.67 18.33
N GLU A 199 -6.63 -8.13 19.02
CA GLU A 199 -5.79 -7.28 19.88
C GLU A 199 -5.09 -6.17 19.10
N ASN A 200 -4.58 -6.47 17.90
CA ASN A 200 -3.93 -5.48 17.05
C ASN A 200 -4.94 -4.54 16.38
N ALA A 201 -6.14 -5.02 16.09
CA ALA A 201 -7.22 -4.18 15.58
C ALA A 201 -7.69 -3.16 16.63
N ASP A 202 -7.72 -3.53 17.92
CA ASP A 202 -8.01 -2.58 19.01
C ASP A 202 -6.91 -1.50 19.10
N GLU A 203 -5.64 -1.88 18.96
CA GLU A 203 -4.51 -0.93 18.90
C GLU A 203 -4.62 0.01 17.70
N LEU A 204 -5.01 -0.50 16.52
CA LEU A 204 -5.22 0.32 15.32
C LEU A 204 -6.37 1.32 15.50
N ILE A 205 -7.49 0.88 16.07
CA ILE A 205 -8.62 1.77 16.38
C ILE A 205 -8.16 2.88 17.32
N ALA A 206 -7.47 2.52 18.41
CA ALA A 206 -6.96 3.48 19.38
C ALA A 206 -5.94 4.46 18.76
N ALA A 207 -5.11 4.01 17.82
CA ALA A 207 -4.16 4.87 17.11
C ALA A 207 -4.86 5.82 16.13
N ILE A 208 -5.85 5.34 15.37
CA ILE A 208 -6.62 6.13 14.40
C ILE A 208 -7.49 7.19 15.08
N GLU A 209 -8.06 6.88 16.24
CA GLU A 209 -8.93 7.80 17.00
C GLU A 209 -8.15 8.94 17.69
N LYS A 210 -6.82 8.86 17.77
CA LYS A 210 -5.99 9.99 18.18
C LYS A 210 -6.03 11.07 17.09
N ASP A 211 -6.97 12.01 17.23
CA ASP A 211 -6.96 13.24 16.44
C ASP A 211 -5.78 14.11 16.89
N GLY A 212 -4.73 14.15 16.07
CA GLY A 212 -3.47 14.85 16.35
C GLY A 212 -2.83 15.50 15.12
N GLY A 213 -3.47 15.39 13.96
CA GLY A 213 -3.00 15.98 12.71
C GLY A 213 -3.32 17.48 12.55
N PRO A 214 -2.93 18.10 11.44
CA PRO A 214 -2.20 17.50 10.31
C PRO A 214 -0.82 17.00 10.72
N PHE A 215 -0.25 16.09 9.93
CA PHE A 215 1.04 15.45 10.22
C PHE A 215 2.11 15.84 9.19
N PRO A 216 2.47 17.12 9.06
CA PRO A 216 3.45 17.55 8.07
C PRO A 216 4.82 16.91 8.32
N LEU A 217 5.61 16.82 7.26
CA LEU A 217 7.04 16.54 7.41
C LEU A 217 7.71 17.72 8.14
N PRO A 218 8.75 17.46 8.96
CA PRO A 218 9.53 18.53 9.57
C PRO A 218 10.12 19.48 8.52
N ASP A 219 10.25 20.77 8.85
CA ASP A 219 10.72 21.81 7.92
C ASP A 219 12.09 21.51 7.30
N ASP A 220 13.00 20.94 8.09
CA ASP A 220 14.32 20.52 7.63
C ASP A 220 14.24 19.44 6.56
N ILE A 221 13.27 18.52 6.66
CA ILE A 221 13.03 17.48 5.67
C ILE A 221 12.30 18.07 4.44
N ARG A 222 11.35 18.98 4.64
CA ARG A 222 10.64 19.66 3.54
C ARG A 222 11.57 20.51 2.67
N ALA A 223 12.62 21.06 3.26
CA ALA A 223 13.62 21.85 2.56
C ALA A 223 14.63 21.00 1.76
N MET A 224 14.63 19.66 1.92
CA MET A 224 15.58 18.79 1.22
C MET A 224 15.26 18.73 -0.29
N PRO A 225 16.26 18.95 -1.17
CA PRO A 225 16.05 18.88 -2.62
C PRO A 225 15.62 17.49 -3.10
N GLU A 226 16.01 16.43 -2.40
CA GLU A 226 15.61 15.06 -2.70
C GLU A 226 14.09 14.85 -2.58
N LEU A 227 13.42 15.60 -1.69
CA LEU A 227 11.96 15.52 -1.57
C LEU A 227 11.28 16.00 -2.85
N ALA A 228 11.83 17.05 -3.49
CA ALA A 228 11.33 17.52 -4.78
C ALA A 228 11.54 16.49 -5.89
N VAL A 229 12.64 15.72 -5.85
CA VAL A 229 12.88 14.62 -6.81
C VAL A 229 11.82 13.54 -6.67
N ILE A 230 11.55 13.07 -5.45
CA ILE A 230 10.59 11.97 -5.28
C ILE A 230 9.15 12.38 -5.61
N ARG A 231 8.82 13.68 -5.48
CA ARG A 231 7.52 14.28 -5.81
C ARG A 231 7.39 14.75 -7.26
N GLU A 232 8.44 14.66 -8.07
CA GLU A 232 8.46 15.24 -9.43
C GLU A 232 7.29 14.74 -10.30
N HIS A 233 6.93 13.47 -10.19
CA HIS A 233 5.85 12.83 -10.94
C HIS A 233 4.43 13.17 -10.44
N LEU A 234 4.29 13.79 -9.27
CA LEU A 234 2.98 14.26 -8.79
C LEU A 234 2.52 15.52 -9.51
N ASN A 235 3.45 16.28 -10.10
CA ASN A 235 3.18 17.54 -10.79
C ASN A 235 2.88 17.35 -12.29
N SER A 236 3.12 16.15 -12.83
CA SER A 236 2.69 15.84 -14.18
C SER A 236 1.19 15.51 -14.18
N GLU A 237 0.38 16.39 -14.75
CA GLU A 237 -1.05 16.15 -15.09
C GLU A 237 -1.27 14.95 -16.06
N ASN A 238 -0.27 14.09 -16.25
CA ASN A 238 -0.31 12.93 -17.12
C ASN A 238 0.53 11.79 -16.50
N SER A 239 0.07 11.18 -15.41
CA SER A 239 0.50 9.81 -15.15
C SER A 239 -0.12 8.92 -16.21
N VAL A 240 0.78 8.40 -17.04
CA VAL A 240 0.53 7.53 -18.18
C VAL A 240 -0.48 6.44 -17.80
N LYS A 241 -1.55 6.31 -18.59
CA LYS A 241 -2.48 5.18 -18.54
C LYS A 241 -1.65 3.90 -18.52
N SER A 242 -1.66 3.16 -17.41
CA SER A 242 -1.14 1.79 -17.37
C SER A 242 -1.77 1.00 -18.54
N PRO A 243 -0.98 0.23 -19.30
CA PRO A 243 -1.54 -0.59 -20.36
C PRO A 243 -2.53 -1.58 -19.77
N ALA A 244 -3.69 -1.66 -20.42
CA ALA A 244 -4.83 -2.50 -20.08
C ALA A 244 -4.61 -3.98 -20.39
#